data_AF-A0A167LMA0-F1
#
_entry.id   AF-A0A167LMA0-F1
#
_cell.length_a   1.000
_cell.length_b   1.000
_cell.length_c   1.000
_cell.angle_alpha   90.00
_cell.angle_beta   90.00
_cell.angle_gamma   90.00
#
_symmetry.space_group_name_H-M   'P 1'
#
loop_
_entity.id
_entity.type
_entity.pdbx_description
1 polymer ?
#
loop_
_entity_poly.entity_id
_entity_poly.type
_entity_poly.pdbx_seq_one_letter_code
_entity_poly.pdbx_strand_id
1 'polypeptide(L)'
;MVFHCALNAMFALACHFSDLPSAEREPASDMFFQKSKTFLGIALIEHNSLSVVQALLIVSLYLQSTAFPNRCWNSVGIACRLAQGVGLHIDDEDGKGGSLEAEVRRRTWYCCVILDMNVSMTFGRPPMTSTIPDFRSATSYLGWNENVHFERSTEDEDVRFFVEMFRLSQILEEILRTIYQYQPWRDKHQRDSHYGIGRCGDGHHGRLDSTIQLDAHLSRFEQYLPHFLSWTGGYDNARPQPTANHAPSHFQMQKNVLHGRFLYVRLMLYRPFLSQFWSSVNHAMTHPTQNGAGASSSLLNRGFSSLIQSSFASECCKHCVAYSMQLVSLTHESFLTHHTTSWWWNALYSFTCGFVFILALSCPPVRSLLDIGAVVQSWQKCQTILASISTTSFSVQKSLHLLRRLYEGMVTCSIVNASDIDNVPATSQPVDAANEAGELGMNGDNFTSINSTFAETIDTDMIEALFNSLGSGVGFGDDAIS
;
A
#
# COMPACT_ATOMS: atom_id res chain seq x y z
N MET A 1 30.92 11.17 16.16
CA MET A 1 29.76 10.29 16.43
C MET A 1 28.81 10.23 15.24
N VAL A 2 28.12 11.34 14.90
CA VAL A 2 27.12 11.42 13.81
C VAL A 2 27.63 10.86 12.48
N PHE A 3 28.82 11.28 12.04
CA PHE A 3 29.42 10.80 10.80
C PHE A 3 29.58 9.28 10.77
N HIS A 4 30.08 8.66 11.84
CA HIS A 4 30.26 7.20 11.89
C HIS A 4 28.91 6.46 11.93
N CYS A 5 27.90 7.02 12.59
CA CYS A 5 26.54 6.47 12.56
C CYS A 5 25.99 6.45 11.13
N ALA A 6 26.02 7.60 10.46
CA ALA A 6 25.54 7.74 9.09
C ALA A 6 26.33 6.86 8.11
N LEU A 7 27.67 6.86 8.19
CA LEU A 7 28.53 6.07 7.29
C LEU A 7 28.24 4.57 7.39
N ASN A 8 28.14 4.03 8.61
CA ASN A 8 27.81 2.62 8.79
C ASN A 8 26.38 2.30 8.33
N ALA A 9 25.42 3.21 8.52
CA ALA A 9 24.06 3.03 8.00
C ALA A 9 24.02 3.07 6.46
N MET A 10 24.81 3.94 5.83
CA MET A 10 24.97 4.00 4.37
C MET A 10 25.57 2.69 3.84
N PHE A 11 26.61 2.15 4.48
CA PHE A 11 27.17 0.85 4.08
C PHE A 11 26.19 -0.30 4.26
N ALA A 12 25.45 -0.33 5.37
CA ALA A 12 24.41 -1.33 5.58
C ALA A 12 23.35 -1.29 4.46
N LEU A 13 22.87 -0.10 4.10
CA LEU A 13 21.91 0.09 3.01
C LEU A 13 22.51 -0.29 1.65
N ALA A 14 23.77 0.08 1.39
CA ALA A 14 24.47 -0.20 0.14
C ALA A 14 24.68 -1.71 -0.10
N CYS A 15 24.80 -2.53 0.96
CA CYS A 15 24.88 -3.98 0.82
C CYS A 15 23.70 -4.56 0.02
N HIS A 16 22.49 -3.99 0.12
CA HIS A 16 21.32 -4.44 -0.63
C HIS A 16 21.42 -4.20 -2.15
N PHE A 17 22.25 -3.25 -2.57
CA PHE A 17 22.45 -2.86 -3.97
C PHE A 17 23.82 -3.25 -4.50
N SER A 18 24.59 -4.01 -3.71
CA SER A 18 25.95 -4.42 -4.05
C SER A 18 25.98 -5.71 -4.87
N ASP A 19 27.08 -5.93 -5.57
CA ASP A 19 27.37 -7.15 -6.31
C ASP A 19 27.78 -8.34 -5.42
N LEU A 20 27.64 -8.20 -4.08
CA LEU A 20 27.90 -9.29 -3.15
C LEU A 20 26.99 -10.49 -3.44
N PRO A 21 27.45 -11.74 -3.23
CA PRO A 21 26.58 -12.91 -3.31
C PRO A 21 25.41 -12.81 -2.34
N SER A 22 24.22 -13.31 -2.72
CA SER A 22 23.01 -13.22 -1.89
C SER A 22 23.20 -13.74 -0.46
N ALA A 23 24.02 -14.77 -0.27
CA ALA A 23 24.32 -15.35 1.05
C ALA A 23 25.17 -14.44 1.96
N GLU A 24 25.93 -13.49 1.38
CA GLU A 24 26.82 -12.58 2.12
C GLU A 24 26.21 -11.19 2.35
N ARG A 25 25.22 -10.81 1.55
CA ARG A 25 24.56 -9.49 1.62
C ARG A 25 23.97 -9.20 3.00
N GLU A 26 23.17 -10.13 3.55
CA GLU A 26 22.49 -9.94 4.83
C GLU A 26 23.47 -9.90 6.02
N PRO A 27 24.45 -10.82 6.16
CA PRO A 27 25.47 -10.72 7.21
C PRO A 27 26.29 -9.43 7.14
N ALA A 28 26.71 -9.00 5.94
CA ALA A 28 27.47 -7.76 5.78
C ALA A 28 26.65 -6.53 6.17
N SER A 29 25.41 -6.50 5.69
CA SER A 29 24.40 -5.49 6.02
C SER A 29 24.18 -5.36 7.53
N ASP A 30 23.94 -6.49 8.22
CA ASP A 30 23.75 -6.50 9.67
C ASP A 30 25.02 -6.05 10.41
N MET A 31 26.20 -6.52 10.01
CA MET A 31 27.47 -6.10 10.62
C MET A 31 27.63 -4.57 10.60
N PHE A 32 27.40 -3.92 9.45
CA PHE A 32 27.46 -2.47 9.35
C PHE A 32 26.36 -1.80 10.18
N PHE A 33 25.14 -2.34 10.17
CA PHE A 33 24.06 -1.79 10.98
C PHE A 33 24.34 -1.88 12.49
N GLN A 34 24.90 -2.99 12.98
CA GLN A 34 25.30 -3.11 14.39
C GLN A 34 26.34 -2.05 14.77
N LYS A 35 27.30 -1.75 13.90
CA LYS A 35 28.25 -0.64 14.10
C LYS A 35 27.54 0.71 14.17
N SER A 36 26.62 0.98 13.25
CA SER A 36 25.81 2.21 13.27
C SER A 36 25.03 2.36 14.59
N LYS A 37 24.44 1.25 15.05
CA LYS A 37 23.63 1.17 16.26
C LYS A 37 24.38 1.52 17.54
N THR A 38 25.70 1.30 17.60
CA THR A 38 26.52 1.72 18.75
C THR A 38 26.51 3.23 19.00
N PHE A 39 26.16 4.02 17.97
CA PHE A 39 26.04 5.46 18.05
C PHE A 39 24.59 5.95 18.21
N LEU A 40 23.59 5.07 18.07
CA LEU A 40 22.15 5.40 18.16
C LEU A 40 21.68 5.46 19.62
N GLY A 41 22.16 6.47 20.35
CA GLY A 41 21.79 6.72 21.75
C GLY A 41 21.36 8.17 22.01
N ILE A 42 21.05 8.46 23.27
CA ILE A 42 20.63 9.80 23.72
C ILE A 42 21.67 10.86 23.32
N ALA A 43 22.96 10.57 23.47
CA ALA A 43 24.04 11.47 23.08
C ALA A 43 24.00 11.91 21.61
N LEU A 44 23.51 11.05 20.70
CA LEU A 44 23.33 11.43 19.29
C LEU A 44 22.16 12.41 19.11
N ILE A 45 21.07 12.18 19.84
CA ILE A 45 19.85 12.99 19.80
C ILE A 45 20.13 14.38 20.40
N GLU A 46 20.90 14.46 21.48
CA GLU A 46 21.30 15.70 22.15
C GLU A 46 22.08 16.67 21.25
N HIS A 47 22.79 16.16 20.23
CA HIS A 47 23.47 17.02 19.26
C HIS A 47 22.51 17.88 18.43
N ASN A 48 21.22 17.50 18.33
CA ASN A 48 20.12 18.25 17.70
C ASN A 48 20.56 19.10 16.49
N SER A 49 21.05 18.44 15.44
CA SER A 49 21.61 19.11 14.25
C SER A 49 21.08 18.49 12.96
N LEU A 50 21.21 19.22 11.85
CA LEU A 50 20.84 18.75 10.50
C LEU A 50 21.45 17.38 10.18
N SER A 51 22.72 17.18 10.52
CA SER A 51 23.43 15.92 10.27
C SER A 51 22.86 14.75 11.08
N VAL A 52 22.34 15.01 12.29
CA VAL A 52 21.66 13.97 13.10
C VAL A 52 20.35 13.56 12.43
N VAL A 53 19.58 14.52 11.93
CA VAL A 53 18.34 14.25 11.17
C VAL A 53 18.66 13.39 9.95
N GLN A 54 19.67 13.76 9.15
CA GLN A 54 20.10 13.01 7.98
C GLN A 54 20.57 11.59 8.34
N ALA A 55 21.36 11.44 9.41
CA ALA A 55 21.80 10.13 9.88
C ALA A 55 20.62 9.23 10.26
N LEU A 56 19.63 9.76 11.00
CA LEU A 56 18.43 9.02 11.38
C LEU A 56 17.54 8.68 10.19
N LEU A 57 17.46 9.54 9.17
CA LEU A 57 16.76 9.24 7.92
C LEU A 57 17.40 8.06 7.20
N ILE A 58 18.74 8.00 7.08
CA ILE A 58 19.46 6.89 6.46
C ILE A 58 19.26 5.59 7.27
N VAL A 59 19.33 5.67 8.60
CA VAL A 59 19.02 4.54 9.49
C VAL A 59 17.58 4.06 9.28
N SER A 60 16.63 4.98 9.09
CA SER A 60 15.24 4.65 8.84
C SER A 60 15.02 4.02 7.46
N LEU A 61 15.75 4.47 6.44
CA LEU A 61 15.78 3.83 5.11
C LEU A 61 16.25 2.38 5.20
N TYR A 62 17.31 2.13 5.97
CA TYR A 62 17.76 0.76 6.26
C TYR A 62 16.69 -0.05 7.00
N LEU A 63 16.10 0.50 8.06
CA LEU A 63 15.14 -0.24 8.88
C LEU A 63 13.88 -0.69 8.11
N GLN A 64 13.53 -0.04 7.00
CA GLN A 64 12.45 -0.51 6.10
C GLN A 64 12.73 -1.88 5.47
N SER A 65 14.00 -2.28 5.31
CA SER A 65 14.40 -3.57 4.77
C SER A 65 14.44 -4.68 5.84
N THR A 66 14.15 -4.36 7.10
CA THR A 66 14.28 -5.28 8.24
C THR A 66 12.93 -5.74 8.78
N ALA A 67 12.93 -6.82 9.55
CA ALA A 67 11.74 -7.31 10.26
C ALA A 67 11.34 -6.45 11.49
N PHE A 68 11.87 -5.22 11.64
CA PHE A 68 11.66 -4.37 12.82
C PHE A 68 10.94 -3.05 12.49
N PRO A 69 9.68 -3.09 12.03
CA PRO A 69 9.01 -1.88 11.59
C PRO A 69 8.68 -0.89 12.72
N ASN A 70 8.49 -1.38 13.95
CA ASN A 70 8.41 -0.50 15.13
C ASN A 70 9.66 0.38 15.28
N ARG A 71 10.85 -0.21 15.04
CA ARG A 71 12.11 0.54 15.08
C ARG A 71 12.17 1.54 13.93
N CYS A 72 11.76 1.13 12.73
CA CYS A 72 11.66 2.00 11.57
C CYS A 72 10.77 3.22 11.85
N TRP A 73 9.53 3.00 12.27
CA TRP A 73 8.56 4.06 12.55
C TRP A 73 9.04 5.02 13.65
N ASN A 74 9.57 4.47 14.76
CA ASN A 74 10.11 5.30 15.83
C ASN A 74 11.31 6.13 15.38
N SER A 75 12.22 5.55 14.58
CA SER A 75 13.39 6.25 14.04
C SER A 75 12.98 7.43 13.15
N VAL A 76 11.98 7.23 12.29
CA VAL A 76 11.40 8.31 11.48
C VAL A 76 10.76 9.39 12.35
N GLY A 77 10.00 8.99 13.37
CA GLY A 77 9.38 9.92 14.31
C GLY A 77 10.40 10.77 15.08
N ILE A 78 11.54 10.18 15.50
CA ILE A 78 12.63 10.92 16.14
C ILE A 78 13.25 11.91 15.13
N ALA A 79 13.52 11.47 13.89
CA ALA A 79 14.05 12.34 12.85
C ALA A 79 13.13 13.54 12.59
N CYS A 80 11.81 13.32 12.50
CA CYS A 80 10.83 14.39 12.31
C CYS A 80 10.80 15.38 13.49
N ARG A 81 10.82 14.90 14.74
CA ARG A 81 10.87 15.78 15.93
C ARG A 81 12.15 16.61 15.99
N LEU A 82 13.30 16.01 15.66
CA LEU A 82 14.57 16.75 15.63
C LEU A 82 14.60 17.75 14.47
N ALA A 83 14.07 17.39 13.30
CA ALA A 83 13.92 18.30 12.16
C ALA A 83 13.06 19.52 12.53
N GLN A 84 11.98 19.30 13.28
CA GLN A 84 11.18 20.40 13.84
C GLN A 84 11.99 21.23 14.85
N GLY A 85 12.68 20.57 15.77
CA GLY A 85 13.48 21.21 16.81
C GLY A 85 14.61 22.12 16.29
N VAL A 86 15.18 21.81 15.12
CA VAL A 86 16.19 22.66 14.45
C VAL A 86 15.60 23.61 13.40
N GLY A 87 14.27 23.68 13.31
CA GLY A 87 13.55 24.61 12.44
C GLY A 87 13.54 24.25 10.95
N LEU A 88 13.68 22.98 10.55
CA LEU A 88 13.63 22.62 9.12
C LEU A 88 12.24 22.74 8.49
N HIS A 89 11.20 22.82 9.31
CA HIS A 89 9.80 22.90 8.92
C HIS A 89 9.32 24.33 8.68
N ILE A 90 10.13 25.32 9.02
CA ILE A 90 9.82 26.75 8.85
C ILE A 90 10.52 27.20 7.58
N ASP A 91 9.77 27.85 6.68
CA ASP A 91 10.33 28.48 5.50
C ASP A 91 11.06 29.77 5.91
N ASP A 92 12.33 29.89 5.52
CA ASP A 92 13.17 31.04 5.84
C ASP A 92 12.82 32.21 4.90
N GLU A 93 11.85 33.06 5.29
CA GLU A 93 11.40 34.20 4.47
C GLU A 93 12.51 35.24 4.20
N ASP A 94 13.55 35.26 5.05
CA ASP A 94 14.68 36.20 4.96
C ASP A 94 15.79 35.75 3.98
N GLY A 95 15.71 34.51 3.49
CA GLY A 95 16.66 33.93 2.55
C GLY A 95 16.41 34.37 1.11
N LYS A 96 16.64 35.64 0.79
CA LYS A 96 16.77 36.10 -0.60
C LYS A 96 17.93 35.35 -1.29
N GLY A 97 17.61 34.20 -1.90
CA GLY A 97 18.45 33.49 -2.87
C GLY A 97 19.09 32.19 -2.38
N GLY A 98 18.61 31.05 -2.92
CA GLY A 98 19.44 30.04 -3.59
C GLY A 98 20.70 29.45 -2.91
N SER A 99 20.91 29.57 -1.60
CA SER A 99 22.06 28.94 -0.94
C SER A 99 21.93 27.41 -0.94
N LEU A 100 23.03 26.71 -1.22
CA LEU A 100 23.12 25.25 -1.13
C LEU A 100 22.67 24.75 0.25
N GLU A 101 22.99 25.46 1.32
CA GLU A 101 22.61 25.08 2.68
C GLU A 101 21.09 25.09 2.90
N ALA A 102 20.41 26.14 2.39
CA ALA A 102 18.96 26.25 2.47
C ALA A 102 18.28 25.11 1.70
N GLU A 103 18.81 24.76 0.54
CA GLU A 103 18.30 23.64 -0.26
C GLU A 103 18.51 22.29 0.42
N VAL A 104 19.68 22.06 1.05
CA VAL A 104 19.93 20.82 1.82
C VAL A 104 18.98 20.71 3.02
N ARG A 105 18.73 21.81 3.74
CA ARG A 105 17.77 21.85 4.86
C ARG A 105 16.36 21.50 4.39
N ARG A 106 15.91 22.13 3.31
CA ARG A 106 14.60 21.90 2.68
C ARG A 106 14.43 20.46 2.21
N ARG A 107 15.40 19.90 1.47
CA ARG A 107 15.36 18.49 1.04
C ARG A 107 15.34 17.54 2.22
N THR A 108 16.10 17.84 3.27
CA THR A 108 16.11 17.01 4.48
C THR A 108 14.72 16.99 5.13
N TRP A 109 14.05 18.15 5.23
CA TRP A 109 12.66 18.22 5.70
C TRP A 109 11.71 17.41 4.83
N TYR A 110 11.79 17.55 3.51
CA TYR A 110 10.93 16.81 2.58
C TYR A 110 11.16 15.30 2.65
N CYS A 111 12.41 14.86 2.85
CA CYS A 111 12.72 13.46 3.14
C CYS A 111 12.05 12.97 4.43
N CYS A 112 12.02 13.79 5.49
CA CYS A 112 11.27 13.45 6.71
C CYS A 112 9.79 13.23 6.38
N VAL A 113 9.17 14.12 5.62
CA VAL A 113 7.74 14.03 5.33
C VAL A 113 7.41 12.85 4.43
N ILE A 114 8.14 12.67 3.31
CA ILE A 114 7.95 11.53 2.41
C ILE A 114 8.11 10.21 3.18
N LEU A 115 9.13 10.12 4.03
CA LEU A 115 9.40 8.91 4.77
C LEU A 115 8.35 8.66 5.86
N ASP A 116 7.94 9.68 6.60
CA ASP A 116 6.85 9.63 7.59
C ASP A 116 5.54 9.16 6.95
N MET A 117 5.17 9.70 5.77
CA MET A 117 4.01 9.22 5.02
C MET A 117 4.15 7.75 4.62
N ASN A 118 5.30 7.36 4.06
CA ASN A 118 5.51 6.00 3.58
C ASN A 118 5.43 4.97 4.72
N VAL A 119 6.11 5.23 5.85
CA VAL A 119 6.07 4.28 6.98
C VAL A 119 4.70 4.29 7.65
N SER A 120 4.03 5.44 7.71
CA SER A 120 2.68 5.55 8.28
C SER A 120 1.65 4.80 7.46
N MET A 121 1.69 4.96 6.13
CA MET A 121 0.89 4.18 5.18
C MET A 121 1.17 2.68 5.32
N THR A 122 2.44 2.28 5.30
CA THR A 122 2.82 0.85 5.28
C THR A 122 2.45 0.14 6.58
N PHE A 123 2.48 0.86 7.71
CA PHE A 123 2.33 0.27 9.04
C PHE A 123 0.96 0.54 9.67
N GLY A 124 0.05 1.20 8.92
CA GLY A 124 -1.28 1.60 9.39
C GLY A 124 -1.26 2.60 10.55
N ARG A 125 -0.34 3.57 10.52
CA ARG A 125 -0.03 4.52 11.62
C ARG A 125 -0.27 5.98 11.23
N PRO A 126 -0.31 6.91 12.20
CA PRO A 126 -0.52 8.32 11.91
C PRO A 126 0.75 8.85 11.31
N PRO A 127 0.68 9.58 10.20
CA PRO A 127 1.75 10.50 9.91
C PRO A 127 1.82 11.58 11.00
N MET A 128 3.02 11.84 11.50
CA MET A 128 3.29 12.93 12.45
C MET A 128 3.26 14.30 11.76
N THR A 129 3.69 14.35 10.50
CA THR A 129 3.91 15.59 9.74
C THR A 129 2.64 16.16 9.10
N SER A 130 1.54 15.40 9.06
CA SER A 130 0.24 15.81 8.49
C SER A 130 -0.48 16.93 9.24
N THR A 131 -0.02 17.26 10.45
CA THR A 131 -0.62 18.32 11.28
C THR A 131 0.01 19.70 11.06
N ILE A 132 0.99 19.80 10.16
CA ILE A 132 1.79 21.01 9.96
C ILE A 132 1.11 21.89 8.88
N PRO A 133 0.55 23.06 9.23
CA PRO A 133 -0.35 23.82 8.35
C PRO A 133 0.30 24.37 7.06
N ASP A 134 1.62 24.57 7.03
CA ASP A 134 2.34 25.25 5.92
C ASP A 134 2.89 24.32 4.82
N PHE A 135 2.62 23.01 4.92
CA PHE A 135 3.19 22.00 4.04
C PHE A 135 2.88 22.17 2.54
N ARG A 136 1.84 22.95 2.20
CA ARG A 136 1.36 23.15 0.81
C ARG A 136 2.11 24.24 0.05
N SER A 137 2.72 25.21 0.74
CA SER A 137 3.44 26.36 0.15
C SER A 137 4.84 25.99 -0.39
N ALA A 138 5.40 24.89 0.11
CA ALA A 138 6.70 24.31 -0.24
C ALA A 138 6.94 24.05 -1.75
N THR A 139 5.87 23.91 -2.55
CA THR A 139 5.96 23.65 -4.00
C THR A 139 6.32 24.89 -4.82
N SER A 140 6.02 26.08 -4.31
CA SER A 140 6.25 27.38 -4.99
C SER A 140 7.74 27.71 -5.17
N TYR A 141 8.60 27.18 -4.29
CA TYR A 141 10.00 27.58 -4.16
C TYR A 141 11.01 26.59 -4.74
N LEU A 142 10.55 25.45 -5.27
CA LEU A 142 11.40 24.48 -5.99
C LEU A 142 11.80 24.96 -7.40
N GLY A 143 11.95 26.28 -7.57
CA GLY A 143 12.31 26.89 -8.86
C GLY A 143 11.18 26.93 -9.89
N TRP A 144 9.92 26.80 -9.49
CA TRP A 144 8.78 27.00 -10.40
C TRP A 144 8.54 28.51 -10.65
N ASN A 145 9.47 29.13 -11.37
CA ASN A 145 9.16 30.24 -12.23
C ASN A 145 9.06 29.68 -13.65
N GLU A 146 7.87 29.72 -14.26
CA GLU A 146 7.67 29.40 -15.70
C GLU A 146 8.58 30.24 -16.63
N ASN A 147 9.27 31.25 -16.09
CA ASN A 147 10.01 32.29 -16.81
C ASN A 147 11.54 32.21 -16.71
N VAL A 148 12.14 31.17 -16.11
CA VAL A 148 13.61 31.07 -16.02
C VAL A 148 14.13 29.96 -16.94
N HIS A 149 14.62 30.34 -18.11
CA HIS A 149 15.42 29.48 -18.98
C HIS A 149 16.79 29.23 -18.34
N PHE A 150 16.90 28.21 -17.49
CA PHE A 150 18.20 27.67 -17.07
C PHE A 150 18.62 26.58 -18.08
N GLU A 151 19.91 26.57 -18.46
CA GLU A 151 20.52 25.48 -19.22
C GLU A 151 20.33 24.18 -18.42
N ARG A 152 19.49 23.27 -18.93
CA ARG A 152 19.05 22.04 -18.25
C ARG A 152 20.25 21.16 -17.87
N SER A 153 20.55 21.07 -16.57
CA SER A 153 21.58 20.18 -16.02
C SER A 153 20.99 18.84 -15.58
N THR A 154 21.82 17.80 -15.42
CA THR A 154 21.39 16.51 -14.84
C THR A 154 20.94 16.66 -13.38
N GLU A 155 21.52 17.63 -12.65
CA GLU A 155 21.11 17.95 -11.29
C GLU A 155 19.66 18.47 -11.25
N ASP A 156 19.21 19.21 -12.26
CA ASP A 156 17.81 19.68 -12.35
C ASP A 156 16.81 18.53 -12.48
N GLU A 157 17.19 17.43 -13.15
CA GLU A 157 16.33 16.26 -13.38
C GLU A 157 16.21 15.40 -12.11
N ASP A 158 17.29 15.20 -11.36
CA ASP A 158 17.29 14.50 -10.07
C ASP A 158 16.47 15.23 -9.00
N VAL A 159 16.64 16.56 -8.94
CA VAL A 159 15.82 17.42 -8.08
C VAL A 159 14.36 17.28 -8.48
N ARG A 160 14.08 17.23 -9.78
CA ARG A 160 12.70 17.13 -10.25
C ARG A 160 12.04 15.80 -9.91
N PHE A 161 12.73 14.67 -9.95
CA PHE A 161 12.20 13.40 -9.42
C PHE A 161 11.78 13.54 -7.96
N PHE A 162 12.63 14.17 -7.14
CA PHE A 162 12.36 14.39 -5.73
C PHE A 162 11.14 15.28 -5.49
N VAL A 163 10.98 16.35 -6.28
CA VAL A 163 9.78 17.21 -6.25
C VAL A 163 8.51 16.42 -6.55
N GLU A 164 8.50 15.59 -7.59
CA GLU A 164 7.31 14.82 -7.95
C GLU A 164 6.97 13.74 -6.90
N MET A 165 7.98 13.11 -6.29
CA MET A 165 7.80 12.20 -5.16
C MET A 165 7.16 12.90 -3.95
N PHE A 166 7.58 14.13 -3.68
CA PHE A 166 7.00 14.95 -2.62
C PHE A 166 5.54 15.33 -2.92
N ARG A 167 5.25 15.81 -4.14
CA ARG A 167 3.87 16.10 -4.57
C ARG A 167 2.96 14.89 -4.47
N LEU A 168 3.46 13.69 -4.80
CA LEU A 168 2.70 12.46 -4.62
C LEU A 168 2.42 12.15 -3.14
N SER A 169 3.40 12.39 -2.25
CA SER A 169 3.20 12.21 -0.80
C SER A 169 2.13 13.14 -0.21
N GLN A 170 1.96 14.35 -0.75
CA GLN A 170 0.87 15.27 -0.38
C GLN A 170 -0.50 14.70 -0.72
N ILE A 171 -0.64 14.10 -1.91
CA ILE A 171 -1.90 13.47 -2.32
C ILE A 171 -2.18 12.24 -1.44
N LEU A 172 -1.15 11.44 -1.15
CA LEU A 172 -1.25 10.30 -0.23
C LEU A 172 -1.71 10.73 1.16
N GLU A 173 -1.15 11.79 1.73
CA GLU A 173 -1.56 12.34 3.01
C GLU A 173 -3.07 12.65 3.02
N GLU A 174 -3.56 13.28 1.96
CA GLU A 174 -4.96 13.63 1.80
C GLU A 174 -5.87 12.38 1.72
N ILE A 175 -5.41 11.32 1.05
CA ILE A 175 -6.08 10.01 1.01
C ILE A 175 -6.12 9.39 2.42
N LEU A 176 -4.99 9.33 3.12
CA LEU A 176 -4.93 8.75 4.46
C LEU A 176 -5.81 9.49 5.46
N ARG A 177 -5.84 10.82 5.37
CA ARG A 177 -6.68 11.67 6.24
C ARG A 177 -8.17 11.52 5.94
N THR A 178 -8.55 11.49 4.66
CA THR A 178 -9.96 11.59 4.23
C THR A 178 -10.63 10.22 4.10
N ILE A 179 -9.93 9.25 3.52
CA ILE A 179 -10.46 7.92 3.19
C ILE A 179 -10.22 6.94 4.33
N TYR A 180 -9.00 6.90 4.86
CA TYR A 180 -8.61 6.02 5.96
C TYR A 180 -8.84 6.64 7.35
N GLN A 181 -9.39 7.86 7.40
CA GLN A 181 -9.82 8.57 8.61
C GLN A 181 -8.81 8.49 9.75
N TYR A 182 -7.56 8.84 9.47
CA TYR A 182 -6.54 8.98 10.50
C TYR A 182 -6.87 10.16 11.43
N GLN A 183 -7.78 9.96 12.39
CA GLN A 183 -8.23 11.01 13.31
C GLN A 183 -7.28 11.08 14.53
N PRO A 184 -6.77 12.27 14.89
CA PRO A 184 -6.12 12.49 16.17
C PRO A 184 -7.19 12.40 17.27
N TRP A 185 -7.06 11.41 18.16
CA TRP A 185 -7.76 11.30 19.45
C TRP A 185 -9.12 12.03 19.53
N ARG A 186 -10.17 11.41 19.00
CA ARG A 186 -11.55 11.76 19.37
C ARG A 186 -12.03 10.83 20.48
N ASP A 187 -12.66 11.45 21.47
CA ASP A 187 -13.12 10.84 22.71
C ASP A 187 -14.02 9.62 22.47
N LYS A 188 -13.78 8.53 23.20
CA LYS A 188 -14.56 7.28 23.11
C LYS A 188 -16.05 7.52 23.43
N HIS A 189 -16.36 8.55 24.21
CA HIS A 189 -17.73 8.92 24.60
C HIS A 189 -18.60 9.49 23.47
N GLN A 190 -18.03 9.82 22.31
CA GLN A 190 -18.79 10.33 21.17
C GLN A 190 -19.17 9.24 20.15
N ARG A 191 -19.03 7.96 20.51
CA ARG A 191 -19.60 6.84 19.74
C ARG A 191 -21.07 6.58 20.07
N ASP A 192 -21.51 6.89 21.29
CA ASP A 192 -22.82 6.41 21.80
C ASP A 192 -23.82 7.52 22.16
N SER A 193 -23.56 8.80 21.87
CA SER A 193 -24.52 9.87 22.15
C SER A 193 -24.70 10.89 21.03
N HIS A 194 -25.85 10.71 20.35
CA HIS A 194 -26.74 11.72 19.78
C HIS A 194 -26.32 12.51 18.52
N TYR A 195 -27.13 12.33 17.46
CA TYR A 195 -27.92 13.40 16.86
C TYR A 195 -27.62 14.81 17.43
N GLY A 196 -26.85 15.62 16.70
CA GLY A 196 -26.52 16.95 17.21
C GLY A 196 -25.60 17.80 16.35
N ILE A 197 -26.04 18.12 15.13
CA ILE A 197 -25.81 19.41 14.46
C ILE A 197 -24.34 19.80 14.24
N GLY A 198 -23.79 19.29 13.15
CA GLY A 198 -22.50 19.69 12.59
C GLY A 198 -22.28 19.07 11.21
N ARG A 199 -23.16 19.44 10.27
CA ARG A 199 -23.36 18.92 8.89
C ARG A 199 -24.05 17.56 8.80
N CYS A 200 -25.26 17.62 8.26
CA CYS A 200 -26.24 16.56 8.13
C CYS A 200 -25.76 15.39 7.24
N GLY A 201 -26.03 14.16 7.67
CA GLY A 201 -26.65 13.14 6.81
C GLY A 201 -25.83 12.38 5.76
N ASP A 202 -24.48 12.43 5.78
CA ASP A 202 -23.74 12.05 4.55
C ASP A 202 -22.45 11.22 4.69
N GLY A 203 -22.41 10.26 5.60
CA GLY A 203 -21.23 9.40 5.77
C GLY A 203 -20.81 8.63 4.49
N HIS A 204 -21.73 8.38 3.56
CA HIS A 204 -21.47 7.69 2.31
C HIS A 204 -21.32 8.59 1.07
N HIS A 205 -22.08 9.70 0.89
CA HIS A 205 -21.79 10.59 -0.26
C HIS A 205 -20.58 11.50 0.02
N GLY A 206 -20.25 11.81 1.28
CA GLY A 206 -19.00 12.49 1.62
C GLY A 206 -17.75 11.68 1.22
N ARG A 207 -17.81 10.34 1.30
CA ARG A 207 -16.74 9.45 0.83
C ARG A 207 -16.66 9.40 -0.69
N LEU A 208 -17.82 9.32 -1.38
CA LEU A 208 -17.90 9.35 -2.84
C LEU A 208 -17.28 10.62 -3.43
N ASP A 209 -17.71 11.80 -2.96
CA ASP A 209 -17.21 13.09 -3.44
C ASP A 209 -15.70 13.24 -3.17
N SER A 210 -15.26 12.85 -1.97
CA SER A 210 -13.84 12.84 -1.62
C SER A 210 -13.01 11.93 -2.54
N THR A 211 -13.51 10.73 -2.87
CA THR A 211 -12.83 9.81 -3.78
C THR A 211 -12.70 10.40 -5.19
N ILE A 212 -13.76 11.03 -5.72
CA ILE A 212 -13.74 11.67 -7.04
C ILE A 212 -12.73 12.82 -7.08
N GLN A 213 -12.70 13.66 -6.04
CA GLN A 213 -11.75 14.77 -5.95
C GLN A 213 -10.30 14.29 -5.89
N LEU A 214 -10.03 13.26 -5.08
CA LEU A 214 -8.70 12.66 -4.94
C LEU A 214 -8.25 11.95 -6.24
N ASP A 215 -9.15 11.26 -6.94
CA ASP A 215 -8.84 10.69 -8.25
C ASP A 215 -8.51 11.79 -9.28
N ALA A 216 -9.25 12.90 -9.28
CA ALA A 216 -8.95 14.05 -10.12
C ALA A 216 -7.56 14.66 -9.81
N HIS A 217 -7.16 14.70 -8.53
CA HIS A 217 -5.80 15.12 -8.13
C HIS A 217 -4.73 14.17 -8.68
N LEU A 218 -4.93 12.85 -8.59
CA LEU A 218 -4.00 11.85 -9.14
C LEU A 218 -3.92 11.91 -10.67
N SER A 219 -5.05 12.08 -11.34
CA SER A 219 -5.13 12.25 -12.79
C SER A 219 -4.45 13.53 -13.26
N ARG A 220 -4.62 14.63 -12.53
CA ARG A 220 -3.87 15.87 -12.76
C ARG A 220 -2.37 15.65 -12.56
N PHE A 221 -1.97 14.98 -11.48
CA PHE A 221 -0.57 14.67 -11.22
C PHE A 221 0.07 13.95 -12.42
N GLU A 222 -0.56 12.89 -12.92
CA GLU A 222 -0.11 12.11 -14.09
C GLU A 222 0.01 12.94 -15.37
N GLN A 223 -0.92 13.86 -15.61
CA GLN A 223 -0.92 14.74 -16.80
C GLN A 223 0.21 15.77 -16.79
N TYR A 224 0.57 16.31 -15.62
CA TYR A 224 1.59 17.35 -15.48
C TYR A 224 2.98 16.81 -15.14
N LEU A 225 3.22 15.51 -15.33
CA LEU A 225 4.54 14.92 -15.14
C LEU A 225 5.53 15.39 -16.21
N PRO A 226 6.78 15.71 -15.84
CA PRO A 226 7.85 15.95 -16.80
C PRO A 226 8.06 14.76 -17.74
N HIS A 227 8.41 15.03 -19.00
CA HIS A 227 8.53 14.00 -20.04
C HIS A 227 9.44 12.81 -19.66
N PHE A 228 10.56 13.05 -18.96
CA PHE A 228 11.48 11.97 -18.56
C PHE A 228 10.93 11.06 -17.43
N LEU A 229 9.91 11.52 -16.69
CA LEU A 229 9.20 10.73 -15.68
C LEU A 229 7.84 10.22 -16.17
N SER A 230 7.36 10.70 -17.31
CA SER A 230 6.07 10.31 -17.87
C SER A 230 6.07 8.85 -18.33
N TRP A 231 5.01 8.13 -17.98
CA TRP A 231 4.71 6.77 -18.46
C TRP A 231 3.56 6.73 -19.48
N THR A 232 2.93 7.86 -19.77
CA THR A 232 1.82 7.98 -20.73
C THR A 232 2.27 8.43 -22.13
N GLY A 233 3.44 9.05 -22.24
CA GLY A 233 3.99 9.52 -23.51
C GLY A 233 4.86 8.47 -24.21
N GLY A 234 4.53 8.12 -25.46
CA GLY A 234 5.37 7.32 -26.37
C GLY A 234 6.59 8.07 -26.91
N TYR A 235 7.32 8.78 -26.04
CA TYR A 235 8.42 9.68 -26.41
C TYR A 235 9.78 8.98 -26.52
N ASP A 236 9.81 7.65 -26.60
CA ASP A 236 11.04 6.86 -26.78
C ASP A 236 11.59 6.88 -28.22
N ASN A 237 10.86 7.46 -29.20
CA ASN A 237 11.24 7.37 -30.62
C ASN A 237 11.89 8.63 -31.22
N ALA A 238 12.05 9.74 -30.50
CA ALA A 238 12.46 11.02 -31.08
C ALA A 238 13.76 11.65 -30.53
N ARG A 239 14.36 11.11 -29.47
CA ARG A 239 15.73 11.47 -29.09
C ARG A 239 16.67 10.55 -29.87
N PRO A 240 17.76 11.06 -30.51
CA PRO A 240 18.87 10.18 -30.84
C PRO A 240 19.20 9.46 -29.54
N GLN A 241 19.12 8.12 -29.55
CA GLN A 241 19.65 7.32 -28.46
C GLN A 241 21.03 7.91 -28.16
N PRO A 242 21.32 8.42 -26.95
CA PRO A 242 22.70 8.65 -26.59
C PRO A 242 23.35 7.31 -26.87
N THR A 243 24.36 7.30 -27.75
CA THR A 243 25.14 6.12 -28.13
C THR A 243 25.14 5.13 -26.98
N ALA A 244 24.72 3.88 -27.22
CA ALA A 244 24.24 2.83 -26.30
C ALA A 244 24.97 2.62 -24.94
N ASN A 245 25.95 3.43 -24.60
CA ASN A 245 26.73 3.43 -23.38
C ASN A 245 26.29 4.43 -22.29
N HIS A 246 25.45 5.46 -22.54
CA HIS A 246 25.26 6.52 -21.51
C HIS A 246 23.87 7.20 -21.40
N ALA A 247 22.74 6.57 -21.72
CA ALA A 247 21.50 6.99 -21.06
C ALA A 247 21.63 6.58 -19.58
N PRO A 248 21.66 7.50 -18.60
CA PRO A 248 21.96 7.11 -17.24
C PRO A 248 20.88 6.17 -16.72
N SER A 249 21.27 4.94 -16.34
CA SER A 249 20.40 3.89 -15.84
C SER A 249 19.51 4.31 -14.65
N HIS A 250 19.85 5.41 -13.98
CA HIS A 250 19.12 5.95 -12.85
C HIS A 250 17.80 6.65 -13.23
N PHE A 251 17.65 7.25 -14.42
CA PHE A 251 16.38 7.91 -14.80
C PHE A 251 15.25 6.91 -14.99
N GLN A 252 15.54 5.76 -15.62
CA GLN A 252 14.56 4.68 -15.75
C GLN A 252 14.19 4.11 -14.37
N MET A 253 15.16 3.99 -13.46
CA MET A 253 14.89 3.60 -12.07
C MET A 253 13.98 4.61 -11.37
N GLN A 254 14.25 5.91 -11.50
CA GLN A 254 13.43 6.99 -10.95
C GLN A 254 12.00 6.95 -11.50
N LYS A 255 11.84 6.79 -12.82
CA LYS A 255 10.54 6.60 -13.47
C LYS A 255 9.81 5.39 -12.91
N ASN A 256 10.49 4.24 -12.79
CA ASN A 256 9.89 3.02 -12.23
C ASN A 256 9.47 3.20 -10.77
N VAL A 257 10.30 3.84 -9.95
CA VAL A 257 9.99 4.14 -8.55
C VAL A 257 8.76 5.04 -8.45
N LEU A 258 8.72 6.16 -9.19
CA LEU A 258 7.60 7.09 -9.15
C LEU A 258 6.31 6.46 -9.66
N HIS A 259 6.38 5.73 -10.78
CA HIS A 259 5.23 5.05 -11.39
C HIS A 259 4.68 3.97 -10.46
N GLY A 260 5.55 3.14 -9.86
CA GLY A 260 5.13 2.13 -8.89
C GLY A 260 4.46 2.76 -7.67
N ARG A 261 5.01 3.87 -7.15
CA ARG A 261 4.40 4.61 -6.02
C ARG A 261 3.05 5.19 -6.40
N PHE A 262 2.94 5.78 -7.58
CA PHE A 262 1.70 6.34 -8.09
C PHE A 262 0.60 5.29 -8.21
N LEU A 263 0.90 4.13 -8.82
CA LEU A 263 -0.04 3.02 -8.92
C LEU A 263 -0.46 2.49 -7.55
N TYR A 264 0.47 2.41 -6.60
CA TYR A 264 0.17 2.01 -5.22
C TYR A 264 -0.75 3.00 -4.50
N VAL A 265 -0.52 4.32 -4.66
CA VAL A 265 -1.39 5.36 -4.10
C VAL A 265 -2.80 5.30 -4.71
N ARG A 266 -2.92 5.09 -6.03
CA ARG A 266 -4.21 4.84 -6.70
C ARG A 266 -4.90 3.59 -6.15
N LEU A 267 -4.17 2.48 -6.00
CA LEU A 267 -4.68 1.26 -5.39
C LEU A 267 -5.26 1.55 -4.00
N MET A 268 -4.54 2.30 -3.15
CA MET A 268 -4.99 2.67 -1.82
C MET A 268 -6.26 3.53 -1.83
N LEU A 269 -6.45 4.41 -2.82
CA LEU A 269 -7.69 5.17 -2.96
C LEU A 269 -8.92 4.27 -3.20
N TYR A 270 -8.76 3.22 -4.01
CA TYR A 270 -9.87 2.35 -4.43
C TYR A 270 -10.09 1.12 -3.54
N ARG A 271 -9.05 0.68 -2.83
CA ARG A 271 -9.07 -0.52 -1.97
C ARG A 271 -10.23 -0.56 -0.96
N PRO A 272 -10.62 0.52 -0.27
CA PRO A 272 -11.69 0.47 0.73
C PRO A 272 -13.04 0.03 0.17
N PHE A 273 -13.30 0.28 -1.12
CA PHE A 273 -14.53 -0.20 -1.77
C PHE A 273 -14.52 -1.72 -1.89
N LEU A 274 -13.39 -2.33 -2.25
CA LEU A 274 -13.25 -3.78 -2.31
C LEU A 274 -13.44 -4.43 -0.94
N SER A 275 -12.82 -3.86 0.11
CA SER A 275 -13.00 -4.34 1.49
C SER A 275 -14.47 -4.25 1.92
N GLN A 276 -15.17 -3.16 1.58
CA GLN A 276 -16.59 -2.97 1.92
C GLN A 276 -17.51 -3.96 1.18
N PHE A 277 -17.25 -4.24 -0.10
CA PHE A 277 -17.99 -5.25 -0.85
C PHE A 277 -17.75 -6.65 -0.28
N TRP A 278 -16.51 -6.96 0.08
CA TRP A 278 -16.19 -8.25 0.65
C TRP A 278 -16.86 -8.43 2.01
N SER A 279 -16.84 -7.42 2.89
CA SER A 279 -17.48 -7.51 4.20
C SER A 279 -19.01 -7.61 4.10
N SER A 280 -19.64 -6.89 3.15
CA SER A 280 -21.09 -6.97 2.96
C SER A 280 -21.53 -8.35 2.47
N VAL A 281 -20.74 -8.98 1.60
CA VAL A 281 -20.95 -10.36 1.13
C VAL A 281 -20.72 -11.35 2.28
N ASN A 282 -19.65 -11.21 3.04
CA ASN A 282 -19.34 -12.09 4.15
C ASN A 282 -20.45 -12.06 5.22
N HIS A 283 -20.92 -10.87 5.61
CA HIS A 283 -22.05 -10.73 6.52
C HIS A 283 -23.36 -11.34 5.98
N ALA A 284 -23.61 -11.23 4.67
CA ALA A 284 -24.78 -11.83 4.06
C ALA A 284 -24.74 -13.37 4.08
N MET A 285 -23.54 -13.95 4.03
CA MET A 285 -23.32 -15.40 4.08
C MET A 285 -23.40 -15.95 5.51
N THR A 286 -22.85 -15.24 6.50
CA THR A 286 -22.84 -15.68 7.91
C THR A 286 -24.17 -15.44 8.63
N HIS A 287 -24.96 -14.45 8.20
CA HIS A 287 -26.29 -14.17 8.74
C HIS A 287 -27.35 -14.13 7.63
N PRO A 288 -27.84 -15.29 7.15
CA PRO A 288 -28.97 -15.35 6.25
C PRO A 288 -30.21 -14.79 6.96
N THR A 289 -30.71 -13.64 6.52
CA THR A 289 -31.93 -13.04 7.05
C THR A 289 -33.11 -14.01 6.86
N GLN A 290 -33.72 -14.47 7.95
CA GLN A 290 -34.85 -15.43 7.96
C GLN A 290 -36.15 -14.90 7.29
N ASN A 291 -36.18 -13.65 6.80
CA ASN A 291 -37.34 -13.09 6.13
C ASN A 291 -37.19 -13.19 4.60
N GLY A 292 -37.82 -14.22 4.02
CA GLY A 292 -37.89 -14.49 2.58
C GLY A 292 -38.65 -13.46 1.71
N ALA A 293 -38.76 -12.21 2.15
CA ALA A 293 -39.43 -11.13 1.43
C ALA A 293 -38.47 -10.06 0.86
N GLY A 294 -37.16 -10.18 1.12
CA GLY A 294 -36.11 -9.23 0.67
C GLY A 294 -35.18 -9.75 -0.43
N ALA A 295 -35.48 -10.89 -1.04
CA ALA A 295 -34.59 -11.60 -1.98
C ALA A 295 -34.33 -10.87 -3.32
N SER A 296 -34.94 -9.70 -3.54
CA SER A 296 -34.85 -8.95 -4.81
C SER A 296 -33.83 -7.80 -4.80
N SER A 297 -33.21 -7.45 -3.66
CA SER A 297 -32.05 -6.55 -3.70
C SER A 297 -30.82 -7.38 -4.10
N SER A 298 -30.36 -7.26 -5.34
CA SER A 298 -29.12 -7.88 -5.82
C SER A 298 -28.01 -7.70 -4.77
N LEU A 299 -27.17 -8.72 -4.54
CA LEU A 299 -26.02 -8.66 -3.62
C LEU A 299 -25.14 -7.41 -3.84
N LEU A 300 -25.12 -6.88 -5.08
CA LEU A 300 -24.49 -5.63 -5.49
C LEU A 300 -25.02 -4.35 -4.79
N ASN A 301 -26.28 -4.36 -4.35
CA ASN A 301 -26.95 -3.20 -3.76
C ASN A 301 -26.98 -3.26 -2.22
N ARG A 302 -26.53 -4.36 -1.62
CA ARG A 302 -26.57 -4.56 -0.16
C ARG A 302 -25.38 -3.82 0.48
N GLY A 303 -25.68 -2.79 1.28
CA GLY A 303 -24.67 -1.95 1.95
C GLY A 303 -24.47 -0.56 1.34
N PHE A 304 -25.21 -0.19 0.29
CA PHE A 304 -25.22 1.15 -0.29
C PHE A 304 -26.61 1.78 -0.23
N SER A 305 -26.67 3.09 0.03
CA SER A 305 -27.94 3.81 0.21
C SER A 305 -28.64 4.17 -1.11
N SER A 306 -27.92 4.10 -2.24
CA SER A 306 -28.46 4.37 -3.58
C SER A 306 -27.80 3.51 -4.67
N LEU A 307 -28.52 3.29 -5.78
CA LEU A 307 -28.01 2.57 -6.96
C LEU A 307 -26.78 3.24 -7.59
N ILE A 308 -26.72 4.58 -7.50
CA ILE A 308 -25.58 5.36 -7.98
C ILE A 308 -24.33 5.01 -7.16
N GLN A 309 -24.46 4.92 -5.84
CA GLN A 309 -23.36 4.55 -4.95
C GLN A 309 -22.88 3.12 -5.21
N SER A 310 -23.79 2.16 -5.39
CA SER A 310 -23.40 0.77 -5.69
C SER A 310 -22.70 0.64 -7.05
N SER A 311 -23.19 1.36 -8.06
CA SER A 311 -22.56 1.39 -9.40
C SER A 311 -21.17 2.03 -9.38
N PHE A 312 -21.03 3.15 -8.68
CA PHE A 312 -19.73 3.80 -8.51
C PHE A 312 -18.74 2.92 -7.75
N ALA A 313 -19.16 2.32 -6.65
CA ALA A 313 -18.31 1.46 -5.84
C ALA A 313 -17.90 0.20 -6.61
N SER A 314 -18.78 -0.35 -7.45
CA SER A 314 -18.46 -1.45 -8.37
C SER A 314 -17.37 -1.06 -9.36
N GLU A 315 -17.44 0.14 -9.93
CA GLU A 315 -16.43 0.67 -10.84
C GLU A 315 -15.09 0.91 -10.12
N CYS A 316 -15.12 1.40 -8.87
CA CYS A 316 -13.93 1.51 -8.02
C CYS A 316 -13.26 0.16 -7.77
N CYS A 317 -14.03 -0.90 -7.52
CA CYS A 317 -13.48 -2.25 -7.37
C CYS A 317 -12.76 -2.72 -8.63
N LYS A 318 -13.34 -2.49 -9.82
CA LYS A 318 -12.66 -2.81 -11.10
C LYS A 318 -11.35 -2.06 -11.25
N HIS A 319 -11.35 -0.75 -10.96
CA HIS A 319 -10.13 0.07 -11.00
C HIS A 319 -9.08 -0.40 -9.99
N CYS A 320 -9.48 -0.78 -8.76
CA CYS A 320 -8.57 -1.34 -7.76
C CYS A 320 -7.82 -2.56 -8.30
N VAL A 321 -8.54 -3.49 -8.95
CA VAL A 321 -7.94 -4.71 -9.53
C VAL A 321 -7.06 -4.36 -10.73
N ALA A 322 -7.53 -3.48 -11.63
CA ALA A 322 -6.77 -3.06 -12.80
C ALA A 322 -5.43 -2.39 -12.42
N TYR A 323 -5.42 -1.46 -11.46
CA TYR A 323 -4.19 -0.83 -10.98
C TYR A 323 -3.27 -1.83 -10.25
N SER A 324 -3.83 -2.83 -9.56
CA SER A 324 -3.05 -3.92 -8.96
C SER A 324 -2.34 -4.76 -10.03
N MET A 325 -3.01 -5.05 -11.15
CA MET A 325 -2.44 -5.78 -12.29
C MET A 325 -1.32 -4.98 -12.98
N GLN A 326 -1.51 -3.66 -13.15
CA GLN A 326 -0.48 -2.78 -13.69
C GLN A 326 0.73 -2.71 -12.76
N LEU A 327 0.51 -2.54 -11.45
CA LEU A 327 1.57 -2.45 -10.45
C LEU A 327 2.41 -3.72 -10.39
N VAL A 328 1.79 -4.90 -10.35
CA VAL A 328 2.54 -6.16 -10.34
C VAL A 328 3.27 -6.40 -11.66
N SER A 329 2.69 -5.99 -12.80
CA SER A 329 3.36 -6.13 -14.10
C SER A 329 4.61 -5.26 -14.18
N LEU A 330 4.52 -3.98 -13.79
CA LEU A 330 5.67 -3.08 -13.69
C LEU A 330 6.74 -3.63 -12.74
N THR A 331 6.32 -4.16 -11.59
CA THR A 331 7.24 -4.75 -10.61
C THR A 331 7.91 -6.00 -11.17
N HIS A 332 7.16 -6.89 -11.83
CA HIS A 332 7.67 -8.12 -12.43
C HIS A 332 8.66 -7.85 -13.58
N GLU A 333 8.44 -6.81 -14.36
CA GLU A 333 9.35 -6.42 -15.45
C GLU A 333 10.65 -5.80 -14.91
N SER A 334 10.59 -5.12 -13.76
CA SER A 334 11.73 -4.36 -13.25
C SER A 334 12.55 -5.08 -12.17
N PHE A 335 12.00 -6.00 -11.37
CA PHE A 335 12.63 -6.52 -10.14
C PHE A 335 13.92 -7.36 -10.31
N LEU A 336 14.23 -7.82 -11.52
CA LEU A 336 15.48 -8.53 -11.84
C LEU A 336 16.44 -7.70 -12.69
N THR A 337 16.08 -6.46 -13.03
CA THR A 337 16.85 -5.62 -13.94
C THR A 337 17.80 -4.68 -13.20
N HIS A 338 18.73 -4.03 -13.90
CA HIS A 338 19.55 -2.96 -13.30
C HIS A 338 18.76 -1.70 -12.92
N HIS A 339 17.45 -1.65 -13.23
CA HIS A 339 16.53 -0.58 -12.83
C HIS A 339 15.59 -1.02 -11.69
N THR A 340 15.97 -2.09 -10.98
CA THR A 340 15.20 -2.65 -9.86
C THR A 340 15.02 -1.61 -8.75
N THR A 341 13.77 -1.43 -8.33
CA THR A 341 13.48 -0.67 -7.11
C THR A 341 13.86 -1.47 -5.86
N SER A 342 13.89 -0.84 -4.69
CA SER A 342 14.21 -1.53 -3.44
C SER A 342 13.35 -2.78 -3.23
N TRP A 343 13.99 -3.92 -2.91
CA TRP A 343 13.33 -5.23 -2.85
C TRP A 343 12.15 -5.26 -1.86
N TRP A 344 12.22 -4.51 -0.76
CA TRP A 344 11.15 -4.45 0.25
C TRP A 344 9.87 -3.80 -0.30
N TRP A 345 9.99 -2.85 -1.23
CA TRP A 345 8.86 -2.28 -1.93
C TRP A 345 8.28 -3.25 -2.97
N ASN A 346 9.13 -3.99 -3.68
CA ASN A 346 8.67 -5.06 -4.59
C ASN A 346 7.88 -6.13 -3.82
N ALA A 347 8.33 -6.49 -2.61
CA ALA A 347 7.62 -7.41 -1.73
C ALA A 347 6.28 -6.83 -1.24
N LEU A 348 6.26 -5.57 -0.78
CA LEU A 348 5.04 -4.89 -0.34
C LEU A 348 3.98 -4.82 -1.45
N TYR A 349 4.39 -4.41 -2.64
CA TYR A 349 3.53 -4.32 -3.82
C TYR A 349 2.97 -5.69 -4.21
N SER A 350 3.83 -6.69 -4.34
CA SER A 350 3.43 -8.04 -4.74
C SER A 350 2.46 -8.66 -3.73
N PHE A 351 2.70 -8.43 -2.44
CA PHE A 351 1.78 -8.93 -1.41
C PHE A 351 0.43 -8.20 -1.47
N THR A 352 0.45 -6.86 -1.53
CA THR A 352 -0.79 -6.06 -1.55
C THR A 352 -1.63 -6.39 -2.77
N CYS A 353 -1.02 -6.48 -3.96
CA CYS A 353 -1.71 -6.91 -5.18
C CYS A 353 -2.23 -8.34 -5.06
N GLY A 354 -1.43 -9.28 -4.54
CA GLY A 354 -1.84 -10.66 -4.35
C GLY A 354 -3.07 -10.77 -3.44
N PHE A 355 -3.10 -10.00 -2.35
CA PHE A 355 -4.23 -9.96 -1.45
C PHE A 355 -5.47 -9.31 -2.08
N VAL A 356 -5.31 -8.23 -2.86
CA VAL A 356 -6.41 -7.63 -3.66
C VAL A 356 -7.00 -8.66 -4.63
N PHE A 357 -6.18 -9.46 -5.30
CA PHE A 357 -6.66 -10.51 -6.22
C PHE A 357 -7.45 -11.58 -5.48
N ILE A 358 -6.98 -12.04 -4.33
CA ILE A 358 -7.73 -13.00 -3.50
C ILE A 358 -9.08 -12.40 -3.10
N LEU A 359 -9.11 -11.19 -2.53
CA LEU A 359 -10.37 -10.54 -2.14
C LEU A 359 -11.35 -10.39 -3.31
N ALA A 360 -10.85 -10.00 -4.49
CA ALA A 360 -11.68 -9.82 -5.68
C ALA A 360 -12.25 -11.15 -6.19
N LEU A 361 -11.46 -12.23 -6.16
CA LEU A 361 -11.91 -13.57 -6.56
C LEU A 361 -12.83 -14.23 -5.53
N SER A 362 -12.67 -13.91 -4.25
CA SER A 362 -13.56 -14.34 -3.16
C SER A 362 -14.91 -13.61 -3.14
N CYS A 363 -15.06 -12.49 -3.87
CA CYS A 363 -16.27 -11.69 -3.89
C CYS A 363 -17.06 -11.91 -5.19
N PRO A 364 -18.15 -12.73 -5.21
CA PRO A 364 -18.85 -13.08 -6.45
C PRO A 364 -19.35 -11.89 -7.29
N PRO A 365 -19.91 -10.81 -6.70
CA PRO A 365 -20.34 -9.64 -7.46
C PRO A 365 -19.18 -8.97 -8.21
N VAL A 366 -18.01 -8.86 -7.57
CA VAL A 366 -16.81 -8.27 -8.19
C VAL A 366 -16.20 -9.25 -9.19
N ARG A 367 -16.12 -10.54 -8.86
CA ARG A 367 -15.61 -11.59 -9.75
C ARG A 367 -16.30 -11.63 -11.10
N SER A 368 -17.62 -11.40 -11.14
CA SER A 368 -18.40 -11.37 -12.39
C SER A 368 -18.01 -10.24 -13.36
N LEU A 369 -17.32 -9.21 -12.86
CA LEU A 369 -16.95 -8.00 -13.60
C LEU A 369 -15.53 -8.05 -14.16
N LEU A 370 -14.77 -9.11 -13.86
CA LEU A 370 -13.33 -9.19 -14.10
C LEU A 370 -12.98 -10.25 -15.13
N ASP A 371 -11.89 -10.01 -15.87
CA ASP A 371 -11.21 -11.07 -16.61
C ASP A 371 -10.41 -11.95 -15.62
N ILE A 372 -11.02 -13.07 -15.24
CA ILE A 372 -10.45 -14.03 -14.29
C ILE A 372 -9.09 -14.55 -14.80
N GLY A 373 -8.94 -14.75 -16.12
CA GLY A 373 -7.70 -15.25 -16.70
C GLY A 373 -6.53 -14.30 -16.47
N ALA A 374 -6.76 -13.01 -16.72
CA ALA A 374 -5.74 -11.97 -16.50
C ALA A 374 -5.43 -11.76 -15.01
N VAL A 375 -6.41 -11.88 -14.12
CA VAL A 375 -6.20 -11.82 -12.66
C VAL A 375 -5.34 -12.99 -12.18
N VAL A 376 -5.61 -14.21 -12.64
CA VAL A 376 -4.82 -15.40 -12.27
C VAL A 376 -3.38 -15.31 -12.79
N GLN A 377 -3.17 -14.79 -14.00
CA GLN A 377 -1.81 -14.52 -14.51
C GLN A 377 -1.08 -13.47 -13.66
N SER A 378 -1.78 -12.42 -13.24
CA SER A 378 -1.21 -11.38 -12.39
C SER A 378 -0.89 -11.90 -10.99
N TRP A 379 -1.70 -12.80 -10.45
CA TRP A 379 -1.43 -13.54 -9.22
C TRP A 379 -0.15 -14.39 -9.32
N GLN A 380 0.06 -15.09 -10.44
CA GLN A 380 1.30 -15.84 -10.68
C GLN A 380 2.53 -14.93 -10.66
N LYS A 381 2.45 -13.72 -11.24
CA LYS A 381 3.53 -12.73 -11.16
C LYS A 381 3.85 -12.36 -9.70
N CYS A 382 2.84 -12.14 -8.84
CA CYS A 382 3.07 -11.89 -7.42
C CYS A 382 3.84 -13.04 -6.75
N GLN A 383 3.46 -14.29 -7.05
CA GLN A 383 4.12 -15.46 -6.49
C GLN A 383 5.57 -15.58 -6.92
N THR A 384 5.88 -15.32 -8.21
CA THR A 384 7.24 -15.35 -8.73
C THR A 384 8.14 -14.32 -8.04
N ILE A 385 7.66 -13.07 -7.90
CA ILE A 385 8.43 -12.00 -7.24
C ILE A 385 8.69 -12.36 -5.78
N LEU A 386 7.64 -12.74 -5.03
CA LEU A 386 7.76 -13.08 -3.62
C LEU A 386 8.63 -14.33 -3.39
N ALA A 387 8.54 -15.33 -4.26
CA ALA A 387 9.38 -16.53 -4.17
C ALA A 387 10.87 -16.19 -4.36
N SER A 388 11.19 -15.31 -5.32
CA SER A 388 12.56 -14.84 -5.53
C SER A 388 13.12 -14.14 -4.27
N ILE A 389 12.34 -13.21 -3.69
CA ILE A 389 12.75 -12.44 -2.50
C ILE A 389 12.74 -13.29 -1.22
N SER A 390 11.91 -14.34 -1.14
CA SER A 390 11.80 -15.19 0.05
C SER A 390 13.12 -15.88 0.43
N THR A 391 14.02 -16.04 -0.54
CA THR A 391 15.36 -16.61 -0.31
C THR A 391 16.23 -15.73 0.59
N THR A 392 15.95 -14.41 0.65
CA THR A 392 16.74 -13.43 1.39
C THR A 392 16.02 -12.87 2.61
N SER A 393 14.73 -13.16 2.81
CA SER A 393 13.96 -12.59 3.92
C SER A 393 12.90 -13.55 4.44
N PHE A 394 13.07 -13.95 5.71
CA PHE A 394 12.11 -14.80 6.41
C PHE A 394 10.71 -14.18 6.54
N SER A 395 10.63 -12.86 6.70
CA SER A 395 9.32 -12.17 6.74
C SER A 395 8.56 -12.33 5.43
N VAL A 396 9.24 -12.21 4.30
CA VAL A 396 8.65 -12.39 2.97
C VAL A 396 8.24 -13.84 2.75
N GLN A 397 9.03 -14.81 3.25
CA GLN A 397 8.67 -16.22 3.22
C GLN A 397 7.36 -16.50 3.97
N LYS A 398 7.18 -15.94 5.18
CA LYS A 398 5.92 -16.02 5.94
C LYS A 398 4.75 -15.40 5.18
N SER A 399 4.95 -14.20 4.64
CA SER A 399 3.95 -13.48 3.84
C SER A 399 3.51 -14.27 2.59
N LEU A 400 4.45 -14.92 1.89
CA LEU A 400 4.15 -15.78 0.74
C LEU A 400 3.37 -17.03 1.14
N HIS A 401 3.75 -17.67 2.24
CA HIS A 401 3.04 -18.84 2.74
C HIS A 401 1.60 -18.50 3.13
N LEU A 402 1.39 -17.38 3.83
CA LEU A 402 0.07 -16.88 4.16
C LEU A 402 -0.78 -16.65 2.90
N LEU A 403 -0.26 -15.92 1.91
CA LEU A 403 -0.97 -15.66 0.65
C LEU A 403 -1.37 -16.94 -0.07
N ARG A 404 -0.49 -17.95 -0.13
CA ARG A 404 -0.79 -19.24 -0.75
C ARG A 404 -1.92 -19.97 -0.02
N ARG A 405 -1.86 -20.03 1.32
CA ARG A 405 -2.92 -20.64 2.13
C ARG A 405 -4.28 -19.97 1.92
N LEU A 406 -4.30 -18.63 1.87
CA LEU A 406 -5.52 -17.86 1.61
C LEU A 406 -6.11 -18.16 0.23
N TYR A 407 -5.25 -18.23 -0.80
CA TYR A 407 -5.68 -18.57 -2.16
C TYR A 407 -6.20 -20.02 -2.27
N GLU A 408 -5.50 -20.98 -1.65
CA GLU A 408 -5.92 -22.39 -1.60
C GLU A 408 -7.29 -22.54 -0.95
N GLY A 409 -7.52 -21.89 0.20
CA GLY A 409 -8.81 -21.89 0.89
C GLY A 409 -9.96 -21.32 0.05
N MET A 410 -9.70 -20.31 -0.76
CA MET A 410 -10.68 -19.76 -1.69
C MET A 410 -11.00 -20.72 -2.85
N VAL A 411 -9.98 -21.38 -3.41
CA VAL A 411 -10.16 -22.33 -4.53
C VAL A 411 -10.94 -23.55 -4.07
N THR A 412 -10.66 -24.10 -2.90
CA THR A 412 -11.40 -25.24 -2.35
C THR A 412 -12.87 -24.91 -2.12
N CYS A 413 -13.18 -23.73 -1.57
CA CYS A 413 -14.57 -23.26 -1.42
C CYS A 413 -15.29 -23.09 -2.77
N SER A 414 -14.57 -22.64 -3.82
CA SER A 414 -15.16 -22.48 -5.16
C SER A 414 -15.51 -23.81 -5.84
N ILE A 415 -14.75 -24.88 -5.56
CA ILE A 415 -14.98 -26.21 -6.15
C ILE A 415 -16.18 -26.91 -5.51
N VAL A 416 -16.31 -26.83 -4.18
CA VAL A 416 -17.44 -27.42 -3.44
C VAL A 416 -18.78 -26.82 -3.92
N ASN A 417 -18.82 -25.51 -4.16
CA ASN A 417 -20.00 -24.82 -4.67
C ASN A 417 -20.37 -25.21 -6.13
N ALA A 418 -19.44 -25.73 -6.93
CA ALA A 418 -19.70 -26.17 -8.29
C ALA A 418 -20.27 -27.60 -8.34
N SER A 419 -19.79 -28.49 -7.46
CA SER A 419 -20.28 -29.88 -7.37
C SER A 419 -21.70 -30.02 -6.84
N ASP A 420 -22.19 -29.06 -6.06
CA ASP A 420 -23.57 -29.06 -5.54
C ASP A 420 -24.62 -28.58 -6.56
N ILE A 421 -24.20 -27.97 -7.67
CA ILE A 421 -25.10 -27.52 -8.76
C ILE A 421 -25.38 -28.67 -9.76
N ASP A 422 -24.49 -29.65 -9.87
CA ASP A 422 -24.62 -30.78 -10.79
C ASP A 422 -25.45 -31.97 -10.22
N ASN A 423 -25.87 -31.91 -8.96
CA ASN A 423 -26.72 -32.92 -8.32
C ASN A 423 -28.17 -32.42 -8.13
N VAL A 424 -28.82 -31.99 -9.22
CA VAL A 424 -30.29 -31.94 -9.28
C VAL A 424 -30.77 -33.23 -9.98
N PRO A 425 -31.29 -34.24 -9.26
CA PRO A 425 -31.82 -35.42 -9.91
C PRO A 425 -33.12 -35.05 -10.64
N ALA A 426 -33.09 -35.14 -11.97
CA ALA A 426 -34.29 -35.08 -12.80
C ALA A 426 -35.27 -36.17 -12.33
N THR A 427 -36.40 -35.78 -11.75
CA THR A 427 -37.47 -36.70 -11.36
C THR A 427 -38.74 -36.35 -12.11
N SER A 428 -39.04 -37.14 -13.15
CA SER A 428 -40.39 -37.37 -13.64
C SER A 428 -40.99 -38.57 -12.89
N GLN A 429 -42.16 -38.32 -12.28
CA GLN A 429 -43.11 -39.19 -11.54
C GLN A 429 -43.44 -40.58 -12.17
N PRO A 430 -44.28 -41.49 -11.57
CA PRO A 430 -45.13 -41.37 -10.35
C PRO A 430 -45.15 -42.58 -9.36
N VAL A 431 -45.61 -42.27 -8.13
CA VAL A 431 -46.49 -43.01 -7.18
C VAL A 431 -46.54 -44.55 -7.21
N ASP A 432 -46.16 -45.20 -6.10
CA ASP A 432 -47.01 -46.18 -5.38
C ASP A 432 -46.47 -46.52 -3.97
N ALA A 433 -47.39 -46.91 -3.09
CA ALA A 433 -47.31 -46.95 -1.63
C ALA A 433 -46.63 -48.21 -1.03
N ALA A 434 -45.94 -48.05 0.11
CA ALA A 434 -46.12 -48.82 1.37
C ALA A 434 -44.95 -48.59 2.37
N ASN A 435 -45.33 -48.56 3.66
CA ASN A 435 -44.54 -48.51 4.89
C ASN A 435 -43.13 -49.13 4.87
N GLU A 436 -42.15 -48.47 5.50
CA GLU A 436 -41.67 -48.83 6.86
C GLU A 436 -40.70 -47.78 7.41
N ALA A 437 -40.70 -47.66 8.74
CA ALA A 437 -40.00 -46.63 9.51
C ALA A 437 -38.48 -46.85 9.58
N GLY A 438 -37.74 -45.75 9.55
CA GLY A 438 -36.32 -45.68 9.88
C GLY A 438 -35.86 -44.23 9.92
N GLU A 439 -35.80 -43.66 11.12
CA GLU A 439 -35.21 -42.35 11.38
C GLU A 439 -33.78 -42.26 10.84
N LEU A 440 -33.52 -41.31 9.94
CA LEU A 440 -32.22 -40.65 9.78
C LEU A 440 -32.50 -39.22 9.32
N GLY A 441 -32.57 -38.31 10.28
CA GLY A 441 -32.49 -36.87 10.01
C GLY A 441 -31.11 -36.54 9.46
N MET A 442 -31.04 -36.10 8.21
CA MET A 442 -29.87 -35.43 7.65
C MET A 442 -30.24 -33.95 7.50
N ASN A 443 -29.93 -33.19 8.55
CA ASN A 443 -30.05 -31.73 8.56
C ASN A 443 -28.89 -31.08 7.81
N GLY A 444 -29.18 -29.92 7.21
CA GLY A 444 -28.30 -29.15 6.33
C GLY A 444 -27.12 -28.45 7.01
N ASP A 445 -26.31 -29.21 7.76
CA ASP A 445 -25.21 -28.68 8.58
C ASP A 445 -23.84 -28.64 7.87
N ASN A 446 -23.72 -29.21 6.65
CA ASN A 446 -22.43 -29.26 5.93
C ASN A 446 -22.14 -28.01 5.07
N PHE A 447 -23.16 -27.22 4.71
CA PHE A 447 -22.99 -26.04 3.83
C PHE A 447 -22.56 -24.78 4.61
N THR A 448 -22.87 -24.73 5.91
CA THR A 448 -22.52 -23.65 6.84
C THR A 448 -21.15 -23.83 7.48
N SER A 449 -20.67 -25.06 7.71
CA SER A 449 -19.46 -25.32 8.51
C SER A 449 -18.13 -25.16 7.74
N ILE A 450 -18.13 -25.25 6.41
CA ILE A 450 -16.91 -25.14 5.58
C ILE A 450 -16.64 -23.69 5.14
N ASN A 451 -17.71 -22.93 4.82
CA ASN A 451 -17.60 -21.49 4.56
C ASN A 451 -17.39 -20.68 5.85
N SER A 452 -17.82 -21.18 7.00
CA SER A 452 -17.48 -20.56 8.29
C SER A 452 -15.97 -20.61 8.55
N THR A 453 -15.22 -21.60 8.05
CA THR A 453 -13.78 -21.68 8.30
C THR A 453 -13.00 -20.56 7.58
N PHE A 454 -13.36 -20.18 6.35
CA PHE A 454 -12.73 -19.05 5.62
C PHE A 454 -13.19 -17.69 6.17
N ALA A 455 -14.47 -17.56 6.55
CA ALA A 455 -15.05 -16.36 7.15
C ALA A 455 -14.58 -16.11 8.60
N GLU A 456 -14.36 -17.17 9.39
CA GLU A 456 -13.78 -17.12 10.75
C GLU A 456 -12.28 -16.81 10.71
N THR A 457 -11.60 -17.17 9.61
CA THR A 457 -10.16 -16.90 9.44
C THR A 457 -9.87 -15.46 9.05
N ILE A 458 -10.81 -14.69 8.50
CA ILE A 458 -10.56 -13.33 7.99
C ILE A 458 -11.71 -12.38 8.36
N ASP A 459 -11.62 -11.70 9.51
CA ASP A 459 -12.54 -10.59 9.82
C ASP A 459 -12.09 -9.29 9.12
N THR A 460 -12.99 -8.30 8.98
CA THR A 460 -12.73 -6.96 8.45
C THR A 460 -11.57 -6.27 9.18
N ASP A 461 -11.50 -6.44 10.50
CA ASP A 461 -10.38 -5.96 11.32
C ASP A 461 -9.08 -6.72 10.98
N MET A 462 -9.16 -8.00 10.62
CA MET A 462 -8.02 -8.79 10.16
C MET A 462 -7.60 -8.45 8.73
N ILE A 463 -8.52 -8.04 7.85
CA ILE A 463 -8.21 -7.54 6.51
C ILE A 463 -7.41 -6.25 6.63
N GLU A 464 -7.94 -5.27 7.36
CA GLU A 464 -7.24 -4.02 7.61
C GLU A 464 -5.94 -4.26 8.39
N ALA A 465 -5.92 -5.16 9.37
CA ALA A 465 -4.70 -5.57 10.05
C ALA A 465 -3.72 -6.26 9.11
N LEU A 466 -4.10 -7.17 8.21
CA LEU A 466 -3.20 -7.87 7.28
C LEU A 466 -2.58 -6.91 6.26
N PHE A 467 -3.36 -5.94 5.80
CA PHE A 467 -2.86 -4.87 4.95
C PHE A 467 -1.94 -3.90 5.70
N ASN A 468 -2.21 -3.62 6.98
CA ASN A 468 -1.36 -2.78 7.85
C ASN A 468 -0.19 -3.57 8.50
N SER A 469 -0.23 -4.92 8.47
CA SER A 469 0.65 -5.80 9.25
C SER A 469 1.97 -6.09 8.55
N LEU A 470 2.02 -5.91 7.22
CA LEU A 470 3.26 -6.01 6.44
C LEU A 470 4.37 -5.06 6.91
N GLY A 471 4.02 -4.02 7.67
CA GLY A 471 5.02 -3.41 8.52
C GLY A 471 4.52 -3.06 9.92
N SER A 472 3.70 -3.91 10.51
CA SER A 472 3.58 -3.92 11.97
C SER A 472 4.62 -4.82 12.62
N GLY A 473 5.16 -5.81 11.89
CA GLY A 473 6.03 -6.81 12.50
C GLY A 473 5.34 -7.42 13.72
N VAL A 474 4.01 -7.50 13.68
CA VAL A 474 3.26 -8.39 14.55
C VAL A 474 3.77 -9.75 14.15
N GLY A 475 4.74 -10.23 14.93
CA GLY A 475 4.97 -11.63 15.03
C GLY A 475 3.60 -12.25 15.22
N PHE A 476 3.21 -13.14 14.32
CA PHE A 476 2.60 -14.36 14.82
C PHE A 476 3.59 -14.84 15.89
N GLY A 477 3.26 -14.55 17.15
CA GLY A 477 3.93 -15.20 18.26
C GLY A 477 3.89 -16.69 17.99
N ASP A 478 4.92 -17.39 18.44
CA ASP A 478 5.05 -18.84 18.30
C ASP A 478 3.90 -19.64 18.95
N ASP A 479 2.85 -18.97 19.46
CA ASP A 479 1.72 -19.57 20.17
C ASP A 479 0.47 -19.85 19.30
N ALA A 480 0.52 -19.65 17.98
CA ALA A 480 -0.61 -19.98 17.08
C ALA A 480 -0.40 -21.26 16.24
N ILE A 481 0.63 -22.03 16.54
CA ILE A 481 0.83 -23.39 16.01
C ILE A 481 1.10 -24.32 17.21
N SER A 482 0.06 -24.58 17.98
CA SER A 482 -0.03 -25.75 18.86
C SER A 482 -1.41 -26.35 18.72
#